data_AF-A0A7V7DB59-F1
#
_entry.id   AF-A0A7V7DB59-F1
#
_cell.length_a   1.000
_cell.length_b   1.000
_cell.length_c   1.000
_cell.angle_alpha   90.00
_cell.angle_beta   90.00
_cell.angle_gamma   90.00
#
_symmetry.space_group_name_H-M   'P 1'
#
loop_
_entity.id
_entity.type
_entity.pdbx_description
1 polymer ?
#
loop_
_entity_poly.entity_id
_entity_poly.type
_entity_poly.pdbx_seq_one_letter_code
_entity_poly.pdbx_strand_id
1 'polypeptide(L)'
;MFYAGIYQPSQIKGLKSEIRKFVGKEIPLQYGWQETKGPNKGRHYYTATPFINYAPESDLKNLVNISRIKYEEIRKEIMDVL
;
A
#
# COMPACT_ATOMS: atom_id res chain seq x y z
N MET A 1 11.92 4.18 -3.90
CA MET A 1 12.19 2.80 -3.44
C MET A 1 10.89 2.02 -3.48
N PHE A 2 10.91 0.78 -3.96
CA PHE A 2 9.72 -0.04 -4.21
C PHE A 2 9.58 -1.15 -3.17
N TYR A 3 8.35 -1.50 -2.86
CA TYR A 3 8.00 -2.49 -1.86
C TYR A 3 6.81 -3.34 -2.31
N ALA A 4 6.65 -4.51 -1.71
CA ALA A 4 5.41 -5.26 -1.70
C ALA A 4 4.95 -5.38 -0.24
N GLY A 5 3.64 -5.40 -0.02
CA GLY A 5 3.06 -5.62 1.29
C GLY A 5 1.59 -6.00 1.19
N ILE A 6 1.08 -6.69 2.22
CA ILE A 6 -0.33 -7.06 2.30
C ILE A 6 -1.11 -5.88 2.86
N TYR A 7 -2.13 -5.41 2.12
CA TYR A 7 -3.00 -4.34 2.58
C TYR A 7 -4.00 -4.85 3.61
N GLN A 8 -3.84 -4.46 4.87
CA GLN A 8 -4.66 -4.91 5.98
C GLN A 8 -4.98 -3.73 6.92
N PRO A 9 -5.87 -2.81 6.50
CA PRO A 9 -6.24 -1.66 7.30
C PRO A 9 -7.00 -2.08 8.55
N SER A 10 -6.73 -1.38 9.66
CA SER A 10 -7.44 -1.59 10.93
C SER A 10 -8.93 -1.23 10.87
N GLN A 11 -9.30 -0.30 9.98
CA GLN A 11 -10.68 0.14 9.78
C GLN A 11 -11.12 -0.05 8.33
N ILE A 12 -11.97 -1.06 8.12
CA ILE A 12 -12.57 -1.37 6.80
C ILE A 12 -13.83 -0.53 6.56
N LYS A 13 -14.54 -0.15 7.63
CA LYS A 13 -15.77 0.64 7.57
C LYS A 13 -15.46 2.07 7.14
N GLY A 14 -15.91 2.43 5.94
CA GLY A 14 -15.65 3.74 5.30
C GLY A 14 -14.71 3.69 4.10
N LEU A 15 -14.05 2.55 3.84
CA LEU A 15 -13.30 2.36 2.60
C LEU A 15 -14.24 2.30 1.40
N LYS A 16 -13.80 2.91 0.29
CA LYS A 16 -14.51 2.79 -1.00
C LYS A 16 -14.60 1.31 -1.43
N SER A 17 -15.64 0.96 -2.15
CA SER A 17 -15.87 -0.41 -2.66
C SER A 17 -14.67 -0.97 -3.40
N GLU A 18 -14.00 -0.14 -4.19
CA GLU A 18 -12.86 -0.53 -5.04
C GLU A 18 -11.65 -0.88 -4.17
N ILE A 19 -11.40 -0.09 -3.11
CA ILE A 19 -10.28 -0.29 -2.19
C ILE A 19 -10.47 -1.57 -1.38
N ARG A 20 -11.71 -1.90 -1.01
CA ARG A 20 -12.01 -3.13 -0.24
C ARG A 20 -11.62 -4.41 -0.96
N LYS A 21 -11.54 -4.41 -2.30
CA LYS A 21 -11.09 -5.55 -3.11
C LYS A 21 -9.62 -5.92 -2.88
N PHE A 22 -8.83 -5.02 -2.28
CA PHE A 22 -7.41 -5.21 -1.99
C PHE A 22 -7.12 -5.62 -0.55
N VAL A 23 -8.12 -5.61 0.34
CA VAL A 23 -7.93 -6.05 1.73
C VAL A 23 -7.50 -7.52 1.77
N GLY A 24 -6.40 -7.80 2.45
CA GLY A 24 -5.77 -9.11 2.53
C GLY A 24 -4.95 -9.52 1.30
N LYS A 25 -4.82 -8.66 0.28
CA LYS A 25 -4.01 -8.93 -0.91
C LYS A 25 -2.65 -8.25 -0.83
N GLU A 26 -1.66 -8.87 -1.44
CA GLU A 26 -0.38 -8.23 -1.71
C GLU A 26 -0.57 -7.11 -2.74
N ILE A 27 -0.01 -5.93 -2.44
CA ILE A 27 -0.07 -4.75 -3.29
C ILE A 27 1.35 -4.17 -3.51
N PRO A 28 1.61 -3.59 -4.69
CA PRO A 28 2.85 -2.91 -4.98
C PRO A 28 2.82 -1.52 -4.36
N LEU A 29 3.92 -1.15 -3.72
CA LEU A 29 4.05 0.07 -2.93
C LEU A 29 5.29 0.83 -3.35
N GLN A 30 5.21 2.15 -3.32
CA GLN A 30 6.37 3.02 -3.44
C GLN A 30 6.48 3.86 -2.18
N TYR A 31 7.70 4.05 -1.69
CA TYR A 31 7.93 4.94 -0.56
C TYR A 31 7.45 6.35 -0.88
N GLY A 32 6.61 6.90 -0.01
CA GLY A 32 6.16 8.28 -0.07
C GLY A 32 7.01 9.15 0.86
N TRP A 33 6.56 9.33 2.09
CA TRP A 33 7.19 10.19 3.08
C TRP A 33 7.11 9.61 4.50
N GLN A 34 7.85 10.22 5.40
CA GLN A 34 7.73 10.01 6.84
C GLN A 34 7.13 11.27 7.47
N GLU A 35 6.16 11.10 8.35
CA GLU A 35 5.60 12.22 9.10
C GLU A 35 6.64 12.79 10.07
N THR A 36 6.85 14.10 10.04
CA THR A 36 7.93 14.74 10.83
C THR A 36 7.40 15.49 12.04
N LYS A 37 6.08 15.72 12.12
CA LYS A 37 5.44 16.53 13.17
C LYS A 37 4.12 15.91 13.65
N GLY A 38 3.66 16.35 14.81
CA GLY A 38 2.37 15.94 15.37
C GLY A 38 2.35 14.52 15.95
N PRO A 39 1.16 14.00 16.30
CA PRO A 39 0.99 12.73 17.00
C PRO A 39 1.40 11.50 16.18
N ASN A 40 1.54 11.66 14.86
CA ASN A 40 1.94 10.60 13.93
C ASN A 40 3.43 10.68 13.54
N LYS A 41 4.22 11.56 14.17
CA LYS A 41 5.65 11.71 13.89
C LYS A 41 6.37 10.35 13.90
N GLY A 42 7.18 10.13 12.87
CA GLY A 42 7.96 8.91 12.68
C GLY A 42 7.26 7.83 11.85
N ARG A 43 5.95 7.96 11.58
CA ARG A 43 5.21 6.99 10.75
C ARG A 43 5.51 7.19 9.26
N HIS A 44 5.66 6.08 8.54
CA HIS A 44 5.86 6.09 7.10
C HIS A 44 4.54 5.95 6.35
N TYR A 45 4.49 6.57 5.17
CA TYR A 45 3.39 6.52 4.23
C TYR A 45 3.89 6.07 2.87
N TYR A 46 3.15 5.16 2.26
CA TYR A 46 3.46 4.55 0.97
C TYR A 46 2.40 4.92 -0.04
N THR A 47 2.79 5.15 -1.28
CA THR A 47 1.86 5.26 -2.39
C THR A 47 1.52 3.85 -2.88
N ALA A 48 0.22 3.56 -3.01
CA ALA A 48 -0.29 2.23 -3.31
C ALA A 48 -1.12 2.26 -4.59
N THR A 49 -0.44 2.11 -5.73
CA THR A 49 -1.15 2.10 -7.02
C THR A 49 -1.98 0.81 -7.17
N PRO A 50 -3.16 0.87 -7.83
CA PRO A 50 -3.71 2.02 -8.58
C PRO A 50 -4.76 2.85 -7.83
N PHE A 51 -5.35 2.35 -6.74
CA PHE A 51 -6.55 2.96 -6.13
C PHE A 51 -6.38 3.42 -4.68
N ILE A 52 -5.27 3.07 -4.04
CA ILE A 52 -4.98 3.43 -2.66
C ILE A 52 -3.99 4.59 -2.73
N ASN A 53 -4.50 5.83 -2.78
CA ASN A 53 -3.64 7.02 -2.91
C ASN A 53 -2.43 6.96 -1.97
N TYR A 54 -2.70 6.68 -0.68
CA TYR A 54 -1.68 6.53 0.34
C TYR A 54 -2.10 5.46 1.35
N ALA A 55 -1.16 4.59 1.74
CA ALA A 55 -1.31 3.61 2.79
C ALA A 55 -0.31 3.93 3.93
N PRO A 56 -0.77 4.19 5.16
CA PRO A 56 0.13 4.27 6.30
C PRO A 56 0.76 2.89 6.55
N GLU A 57 1.99 2.86 7.06
CA GLU A 57 2.70 1.62 7.39
C GLU A 57 1.88 0.69 8.31
N SER A 58 1.06 1.27 9.20
CA SER A 58 0.19 0.53 10.11
C SER A 58 -0.89 -0.32 9.41
N ASP A 59 -1.26 0.05 8.18
CA ASP A 59 -2.25 -0.67 7.37
C ASP A 59 -1.60 -1.73 6.48
N LEU A 60 -0.30 -1.96 6.63
CA LEU A 60 0.49 -2.87 5.82
C LEU A 60 1.08 -3.99 6.67
N LYS A 61 1.14 -5.19 6.10
CA LYS A 61 1.83 -6.36 6.69
C LYS A 61 2.87 -6.90 5.72
N ASN A 62 3.90 -7.54 6.27
CA ASN A 62 4.97 -8.17 5.50
C ASN A 62 5.59 -7.23 4.45
N LEU A 63 5.85 -5.99 4.86
CA LEU A 63 6.44 -5.00 3.97
C LEU A 63 7.88 -5.42 3.61
N VAL A 64 8.12 -5.71 2.34
CA VAL A 64 9.42 -6.16 1.84
C VAL A 64 9.90 -5.25 0.72
N ASN A 65 11.20 -4.95 0.70
CA ASN A 65 11.78 -4.21 -0.40
C ASN A 65 11.85 -5.10 -1.65
N ILE A 66 11.48 -4.55 -2.80
CA ILE A 66 11.48 -5.27 -4.08
C ILE A 66 12.16 -4.45 -5.17
N SER A 67 12.52 -5.13 -6.27
CA SER A 67 12.99 -4.48 -7.48
C SER A 67 11.84 -3.74 -8.19
N ARG A 68 12.19 -2.76 -9.03
CA ARG A 68 11.23 -2.08 -9.90
C ARG A 68 10.52 -3.07 -10.84
N ILE A 69 11.22 -4.10 -11.32
CA ILE A 69 10.65 -5.12 -12.21
C ILE A 69 9.51 -5.84 -11.50
N LYS A 70 9.77 -6.34 -10.27
CA LYS A 70 8.75 -7.03 -9.48
C LYS A 70 7.57 -6.13 -9.13
N TYR A 71 7.82 -4.85 -8.87
CA TYR A 71 6.76 -3.86 -8.64
C TYR A 71 5.79 -3.76 -9.83
N GLU A 72 6.32 -3.66 -11.06
CA GLU A 72 5.48 -3.56 -12.26
C GLU A 72 4.73 -4.87 -12.57
N GLU A 73 5.33 -6.03 -12.26
CA GLU A 73 4.65 -7.33 -12.38
C GLU A 73 3.40 -7.38 -11.50
N ILE A 74 3.54 -7.14 -10.20
CA ILE A 74 2.41 -7.16 -9.25
C ILE A 74 1.38 -6.10 -9.64
N ARG A 75 1.84 -4.91 -10.05
CA ARG A 75 0.96 -3.81 -10.49
C ARG A 75 0.12 -4.24 -11.71
N LYS A 76 0.71 -4.94 -12.67
CA LYS A 76 0.01 -5.43 -13.85
C LYS A 76 -1.01 -6.52 -13.47
N GLU A 77 -0.60 -7.49 -12.66
CA GLU A 77 -1.50 -8.56 -12.18
C GLU A 77 -2.75 -8.00 -11.50
N ILE A 78 -2.59 -6.95 -10.69
CA ILE A 78 -3.71 -6.28 -10.02
C ILE A 78 -4.62 -5.55 -11.02
N MET A 79 -4.05 -4.90 -12.03
CA MET A 79 -4.82 -4.16 -13.04
C MET A 79 -5.61 -5.09 -13.96
N ASP A 80 -5.09 -6.29 -14.25
CA ASP A 80 -5.74 -7.27 -15.13
C ASP A 80 -6.96 -7.97 -14.47
N VAL A 81 -7.11 -7.87 -13.14
CA VAL A 81 -8.19 -8.50 -12.35
C VAL A 81 -9.38 -7.57 -12.11
N LEU A 82 -9.31 -6.30 -12.53
CA LEU A 82 -10.33 -5.28 -12.30
C LEU A 82 -11.19 -4.99 -13.53
#